data_AF-A0A1H1DUJ5-F1
#
_entry.id   AF-A0A1H1DUJ5-F1
#
_cell.length_a   1.000
_cell.length_b   1.000
_cell.length_c   1.000
_cell.angle_alpha   90.00
_cell.angle_beta   90.00
_cell.angle_gamma   90.00
#
_symmetry.space_group_name_H-M   'P 1'
#
loop_
_entity.id
_entity.type
_entity.pdbx_description
1 polymer ?
#
loop_
_entity_poly.entity_id
_entity_poly.type
_entity_poly.pdbx_seq_one_letter_code
_entity_poly.pdbx_strand_id
1 'polypeptide(L)'
;MSKIKERAGEVRTKIKLNDETHPFNPHTTTTRLKDNFIFLNAYENAFSPFRTYAVELILENGTPPGDYPLNGNPGNKIKLVYLPPNTNLLNHYADKFGNFHLTETATLERVIGSFDCVAISVNEEITAKANLDLGVVSFDQELRPSSTGILKGTLQDTSKANSENFVATQVVMEFVGGTGPNSFLQVIAKVKGAPEERQLHLHIPRARLGEHQLPITTNEDGTSALATLIYNGVHHATEGTINYQYDNVAQHFSGDLEFQANGGITFKDGKFDISGLIPPR
;
A
#
# COMPACT_ATOMS: atom_id res chain seq x y z
N MET A 1 24.20 0.87 4.49
CA MET A 1 23.19 1.66 3.75
C MET A 1 22.13 0.70 3.23
N SER A 2 20.87 0.87 3.65
CA SER A 2 19.74 0.09 3.12
C SER A 2 19.44 0.57 1.70
N LYS A 3 19.44 -0.35 0.72
CA LYS A 3 18.97 -0.07 -0.64
C LYS A 3 17.51 -0.50 -0.72
N ILE A 4 16.61 0.47 -0.91
CA ILE A 4 15.19 0.22 -1.18
C ILE A 4 15.02 0.12 -2.71
N LYS A 5 14.34 -0.92 -3.19
CA LYS A 5 13.96 -1.10 -4.59
C LYS A 5 12.45 -1.30 -4.69
N GLU A 6 11.84 -0.54 -5.59
CA GLU A 6 10.46 -0.72 -6.01
C GLU A 6 10.47 -1.53 -7.31
N ARG A 7 9.64 -2.57 -7.40
CA ARG A 7 9.56 -3.47 -8.56
C ARG A 7 8.12 -3.90 -8.81
N ALA A 8 7.83 -4.22 -10.06
CA ALA A 8 6.59 -4.88 -10.40
C ALA A 8 6.71 -6.31 -9.86
N GLY A 9 5.80 -6.64 -8.96
CA GLY A 9 5.75 -7.94 -8.35
C GLY A 9 4.50 -8.08 -7.51
N GLU A 10 4.09 -9.32 -7.33
CA GLU A 10 2.82 -9.65 -6.71
C GLU A 10 3.07 -10.57 -5.52
N VAL A 11 2.69 -10.10 -4.33
CA VAL A 11 2.40 -10.97 -3.20
C VAL A 11 0.90 -11.10 -3.14
N ARG A 12 0.33 -12.15 -3.72
CA ARG A 12 -1.12 -12.39 -3.68
C ARG A 12 -1.41 -13.51 -2.72
N THR A 13 -2.51 -13.42 -1.99
CA THR A 13 -2.97 -14.49 -1.12
C THR A 13 -4.45 -14.31 -0.82
N LYS A 14 -5.11 -15.37 -0.36
CA LYS A 14 -6.44 -15.29 0.22
C LYS A 14 -6.30 -15.25 1.73
N ILE A 15 -6.75 -14.16 2.35
CA ILE A 15 -6.65 -13.98 3.80
C ILE A 15 -8.00 -14.29 4.44
N LYS A 16 -8.00 -15.14 5.46
CA LYS A 16 -9.14 -15.42 6.33
C LYS A 16 -8.82 -15.08 7.78
N LEU A 17 -9.57 -14.13 8.35
CA LEU A 17 -9.45 -13.69 9.76
C LEU A 17 -10.84 -13.37 10.31
N ASN A 18 -11.18 -13.86 11.51
CA ASN A 18 -12.48 -13.61 12.17
C ASN A 18 -13.70 -13.85 11.26
N ASP A 19 -13.70 -14.99 10.55
CA ASP A 19 -14.71 -15.39 9.57
C ASP A 19 -14.87 -14.50 8.32
N GLU A 20 -14.13 -13.39 8.25
CA GLU A 20 -14.00 -12.60 7.02
C GLU A 20 -12.96 -13.23 6.10
N THR A 21 -13.28 -13.28 4.82
CA THR A 21 -12.37 -13.72 3.77
C THR A 21 -12.20 -12.59 2.77
N HIS A 22 -10.97 -12.18 2.51
CA HIS A 22 -10.65 -11.19 1.50
C HIS A 22 -9.47 -11.65 0.62
N PRO A 23 -9.55 -11.46 -0.70
CA PRO A 23 -8.37 -11.58 -1.54
C PRO A 23 -7.43 -10.41 -1.22
N PHE A 24 -6.15 -10.70 -1.02
CA PHE A 24 -5.11 -9.70 -0.86
C PHE A 24 -4.39 -9.47 -2.18
N ASN A 25 -4.66 -8.32 -2.79
CA ASN A 25 -4.06 -7.91 -4.07
C ASN A 25 -3.30 -6.58 -3.88
N PRO A 26 -1.98 -6.63 -3.65
CA PRO A 26 -1.23 -5.44 -3.28
C PRO A 26 -1.08 -4.49 -4.48
N HIS A 27 -1.31 -3.21 -4.22
CA HIS A 27 -1.06 -2.11 -5.15
C HIS A 27 0.41 -1.69 -5.15
N THR A 28 1.08 -1.86 -4.01
CA THR A 28 2.51 -1.56 -3.84
C THR A 28 3.23 -2.79 -3.31
N THR A 29 4.38 -3.10 -3.90
CA THR A 29 5.36 -4.02 -3.31
C THR A 29 6.74 -3.38 -3.32
N THR A 30 7.37 -3.27 -2.15
CA THR A 30 8.71 -2.74 -1.98
C THR A 30 9.65 -3.84 -1.49
N THR A 31 10.93 -3.70 -1.81
CA THR A 31 11.97 -4.52 -1.17
C THR A 31 13.06 -3.66 -0.61
N ARG A 32 13.68 -4.14 0.48
CA ARG A 32 14.88 -3.55 1.05
C ARG A 32 15.81 -4.63 1.57
N LEU A 33 17.11 -4.38 1.51
CA LEU A 33 18.13 -5.24 2.11
C LEU A 33 18.64 -4.63 3.40
N LYS A 34 18.54 -5.36 4.51
CA LYS A 34 19.08 -4.97 5.82
C LYS A 34 19.63 -6.21 6.53
N ASP A 35 20.86 -6.12 7.04
CA ASP A 35 21.51 -7.18 7.84
C ASP A 35 21.49 -8.58 7.17
N ASN A 36 21.72 -8.62 5.85
CA ASN A 36 21.62 -9.81 4.98
C ASN A 36 20.21 -10.39 4.82
N PHE A 37 19.16 -9.73 5.31
CA PHE A 37 17.77 -10.09 5.06
C PHE A 37 17.12 -9.16 4.04
N ILE A 38 16.41 -9.77 3.09
CA ILE A 38 15.49 -9.13 2.17
C ILE A 38 14.16 -9.00 2.91
N PHE A 39 13.67 -7.77 3.03
CA PHE A 39 12.32 -7.47 3.50
C PHE A 39 11.51 -7.09 2.28
N LEU A 40 10.50 -7.88 1.96
CA LEU A 40 9.58 -7.66 0.86
C LEU A 40 8.21 -7.31 1.46
N ASN A 41 7.83 -6.04 1.32
CA ASN A 41 6.60 -5.50 1.88
C ASN A 41 5.57 -5.29 0.79
N ALA A 42 4.42 -5.95 0.92
CA ALA A 42 3.28 -5.77 0.04
C ALA A 42 2.15 -5.05 0.79
N TYR A 43 1.53 -4.07 0.13
CA TYR A 43 0.46 -3.25 0.70
C TYR A 43 -0.77 -3.24 -0.21
N GLU A 44 -1.92 -3.50 0.38
CA GLU A 44 -3.24 -3.35 -0.25
C GLU A 44 -4.04 -2.27 0.47
N ASN A 45 -4.77 -1.48 -0.31
CA ASN A 45 -5.75 -0.54 0.21
C ASN A 45 -7.13 -1.09 -0.11
N ALA A 46 -7.98 -1.28 0.89
CA ALA A 46 -9.39 -1.60 0.70
C ALA A 46 -10.25 -0.39 1.08
N PHE A 47 -11.49 -0.35 0.57
CA PHE A 47 -12.48 0.70 0.80
C PHE A 47 -13.76 0.11 1.40
N SER A 48 -14.56 1.00 1.98
CA SER A 48 -15.79 0.81 2.71
C SER A 48 -15.67 -0.03 4.00
N PRO A 49 -15.07 0.50 5.08
CA PRO A 49 -14.17 1.67 5.18
C PRO A 49 -12.74 1.43 4.67
N PHE A 50 -12.00 2.54 4.50
CA PHE A 50 -10.62 2.59 4.08
C PHE A 50 -9.72 1.89 5.08
N ARG A 51 -8.88 1.00 4.56
CA ARG A 51 -8.04 0.10 5.32
C ARG A 51 -6.77 -0.19 4.54
N THR A 52 -5.63 -0.16 5.22
CA THR A 52 -4.37 -0.63 4.63
C THR A 52 -3.99 -1.97 5.25
N TYR A 53 -3.85 -2.98 4.42
CA TYR A 53 -3.37 -4.32 4.77
C TYR A 53 -1.91 -4.42 4.35
N ALA A 54 -1.11 -5.15 5.12
CA ALA A 54 0.26 -5.46 4.70
C ALA A 54 0.65 -6.91 4.95
N VAL A 55 1.41 -7.45 3.99
CA VAL A 55 2.11 -8.73 4.12
C VAL A 55 3.61 -8.45 3.95
N GLU A 56 4.40 -8.79 4.96
CA GLU A 56 5.86 -8.71 4.92
C GLU A 56 6.43 -10.12 4.85
N LEU A 57 7.32 -10.33 3.87
CA LEU A 57 8.15 -11.53 3.77
C LEU A 57 9.59 -11.15 4.12
N ILE A 58 10.19 -11.92 5.01
CA ILE A 58 11.59 -11.72 5.42
C ILE A 58 12.36 -12.94 4.97
N LEU A 59 13.33 -12.77 4.07
CA LEU A 59 14.13 -13.86 3.53
C LEU A 59 15.62 -13.57 3.72
N GLU A 60 16.40 -14.56 4.14
CA GLU A 60 17.87 -14.45 4.09
C GLU A 60 18.32 -14.33 2.62
N ASN A 61 19.11 -13.31 2.31
CA ASN A 61 19.61 -13.06 0.96
C ASN A 61 20.52 -14.21 0.50
N GLY A 62 20.28 -14.73 -0.71
CA GLY A 62 20.98 -15.91 -1.24
C GLY A 62 20.39 -17.24 -0.82
N THR A 63 19.22 -17.26 -0.15
CA THR A 63 18.51 -18.51 0.19
C THR A 63 18.24 -19.33 -1.08
N PRO A 64 18.71 -20.58 -1.18
CA PRO A 64 18.55 -21.40 -2.39
C PRO A 64 17.09 -21.90 -2.56
N PRO A 65 16.70 -22.38 -3.74
CA PRO A 65 15.39 -23.00 -3.95
C PRO A 65 15.12 -24.13 -2.96
N GLY A 66 13.87 -24.29 -2.54
CA GLY A 66 13.44 -25.36 -1.64
C GLY A 66 12.23 -25.01 -0.79
N ASP A 67 11.88 -25.92 0.09
CA ASP A 67 10.78 -25.78 1.05
C ASP A 67 11.28 -25.32 2.41
N TYR A 68 10.64 -24.27 2.93
CA TYR A 68 11.02 -23.60 4.17
C TYR A 68 9.83 -23.56 5.13
N PRO A 69 9.98 -24.08 6.36
CA PRO A 69 8.89 -24.11 7.31
C PRO A 69 8.52 -22.70 7.78
N LEU A 70 7.23 -22.41 7.80
CA LEU A 70 6.65 -21.22 8.41
C LEU A 70 6.08 -21.60 9.79
N ASN A 71 6.98 -21.83 10.76
CA ASN A 71 6.65 -22.39 12.07
C ASN A 71 6.90 -21.45 13.26
N GLY A 72 7.16 -20.17 12.99
CA GLY A 72 7.43 -19.14 14.00
C GLY A 72 8.79 -19.24 14.69
N ASN A 73 9.69 -20.11 14.23
CA ASN A 73 11.04 -20.19 14.77
C ASN A 73 11.87 -18.95 14.33
N PRO A 74 12.42 -18.16 15.27
CA PRO A 74 13.24 -17.00 14.95
C PRO A 74 14.48 -17.31 14.08
N GLY A 75 14.96 -18.55 14.09
CA GLY A 75 16.10 -19.00 13.27
C GLY A 75 15.76 -19.37 11.83
N ASN A 76 14.49 -19.30 11.41
CA ASN A 76 14.11 -19.61 10.04
C ASN A 76 14.67 -18.57 9.06
N LYS A 77 15.09 -19.06 7.89
CA LYS A 77 15.57 -18.24 6.77
C LYS A 77 14.47 -17.44 6.10
N ILE A 78 13.23 -17.95 6.16
CA ILE A 78 12.05 -17.30 5.60
C ILE A 78 11.02 -17.14 6.72
N LYS A 79 10.43 -15.95 6.81
CA LYS A 79 9.36 -15.61 7.75
C LYS A 79 8.27 -14.84 7.04
N LEU A 80 7.06 -14.92 7.58
CA LEU A 80 5.90 -14.20 7.07
C LEU A 80 5.24 -13.44 8.21
N VAL A 81 4.96 -12.15 7.96
CA VAL A 81 4.21 -11.29 8.87
C VAL A 81 3.01 -10.72 8.13
N TYR A 82 1.85 -10.76 8.78
CA TYR A 82 0.62 -10.12 8.33
C TYR A 82 0.24 -9.00 9.29
N LEU A 83 -0.02 -7.83 8.75
CA LEU A 83 -0.51 -6.66 9.47
C LEU A 83 -1.96 -6.43 9.02
N PRO A 84 -2.96 -6.80 9.85
CA PRO A 84 -4.35 -6.46 9.57
C PRO A 84 -4.57 -4.94 9.64
N PRO A 85 -5.67 -4.45 9.06
CA PRO A 85 -5.93 -3.03 9.00
C PRO A 85 -6.28 -2.48 10.38
N ASN A 86 -5.94 -1.21 10.62
CA ASN A 86 -6.29 -0.45 11.82
C ASN A 86 -5.82 -1.07 13.16
N THR A 87 -4.92 -2.06 13.13
CA THR A 87 -4.27 -2.55 14.35
C THR A 87 -3.05 -1.71 14.67
N ASN A 88 -2.79 -1.50 15.96
CA ASN A 88 -1.48 -1.07 16.43
C ASN A 88 -0.41 -1.94 15.75
N LEU A 89 0.65 -1.35 15.19
CA LEU A 89 1.75 -2.08 14.55
C LEU A 89 2.37 -3.16 15.46
N LEU A 90 2.18 -3.02 16.77
CA LEU A 90 2.57 -4.00 17.78
C LEU A 90 1.67 -5.26 17.84
N ASN A 91 0.47 -5.24 17.26
CA ASN A 91 -0.48 -6.35 17.20
C ASN A 91 -0.48 -7.03 15.82
N HIS A 92 0.70 -7.31 15.26
CA HIS A 92 0.83 -8.03 14.00
C HIS A 92 0.68 -9.55 14.19
N TYR A 93 0.46 -10.25 13.09
CA TYR A 93 0.36 -11.70 13.03
C TYR A 93 1.65 -12.28 12.44
N ALA A 94 2.33 -13.14 13.19
CA ALA A 94 3.55 -13.81 12.75
C ALA A 94 3.25 -15.27 12.38
N ASP A 95 4.02 -15.82 11.44
CA ASP A 95 3.88 -17.21 11.00
C ASP A 95 3.96 -18.22 12.16
N LYS A 96 3.14 -19.27 12.10
CA LYS A 96 3.10 -20.31 13.13
C LYS A 96 3.00 -21.72 12.59
N PHE A 97 2.26 -21.92 11.50
CA PHE A 97 2.18 -23.21 10.80
C PHE A 97 2.10 -22.96 9.30
N GLY A 98 2.84 -23.73 8.51
CA GLY A 98 2.79 -23.58 7.06
C GLY A 98 4.13 -23.90 6.39
N ASN A 99 4.19 -23.61 5.10
CA ASN A 99 5.38 -23.79 4.29
C ASN A 99 5.49 -22.65 3.28
N PHE A 100 6.72 -22.23 3.01
CA PHE A 100 7.08 -21.39 1.89
C PHE A 100 7.89 -22.22 0.90
N HIS A 101 7.41 -22.35 -0.32
CA HIS A 101 8.13 -22.97 -1.41
C HIS A 101 8.84 -21.89 -2.24
N LEU A 102 10.17 -21.85 -2.18
CA LEU A 102 10.99 -20.92 -2.94
C LEU A 102 11.47 -21.60 -4.23
N THR A 103 11.15 -21.03 -5.38
CA THR A 103 11.43 -21.64 -6.69
C THR A 103 12.83 -21.32 -7.20
N GLU A 104 13.39 -20.16 -6.82
CA GLU A 104 14.70 -19.66 -7.27
C GLU A 104 15.48 -19.05 -6.11
N THR A 105 16.81 -18.92 -6.25
CA THR A 105 17.63 -18.29 -5.22
C THR A 105 17.16 -16.86 -4.94
N ALA A 106 16.79 -16.57 -3.68
CA ALA A 106 16.29 -15.27 -3.27
C ALA A 106 17.39 -14.19 -3.37
N THR A 107 17.08 -13.08 -4.00
CA THR A 107 17.95 -11.90 -4.11
C THR A 107 17.13 -10.63 -3.89
N LEU A 108 17.80 -9.50 -3.64
CA LEU A 108 17.13 -8.19 -3.55
C LEU A 108 16.32 -7.87 -4.82
N GLU A 109 16.72 -8.39 -5.96
CA GLU A 109 16.07 -8.18 -7.24
C GLU A 109 14.99 -9.21 -7.59
N ARG A 110 15.04 -10.40 -6.97
CA ARG A 110 14.26 -11.55 -7.40
C ARG A 110 13.84 -12.44 -6.23
N VAL A 111 12.54 -12.56 -6.01
CA VAL A 111 11.93 -13.53 -5.09
C VAL A 111 10.73 -14.16 -5.79
N ILE A 112 10.77 -15.48 -6.00
CA ILE A 112 9.68 -16.23 -6.66
C ILE A 112 9.36 -17.46 -5.82
N GLY A 113 8.10 -17.61 -5.45
CA GLY A 113 7.65 -18.74 -4.65
C GLY A 113 6.16 -18.74 -4.38
N SER A 114 5.74 -19.66 -3.52
CA SER A 114 4.37 -19.80 -3.03
C SER A 114 4.34 -20.13 -1.55
N PHE A 115 3.23 -19.85 -0.88
CA PHE A 115 3.09 -20.16 0.53
C PHE A 115 1.65 -20.48 0.93
N ASP A 116 1.52 -21.28 1.98
CA ASP A 116 0.30 -21.41 2.77
C ASP A 116 0.71 -21.27 4.23
N CYS A 117 0.04 -20.39 4.97
CA CYS A 117 0.46 -20.00 6.31
C CYS A 117 -0.72 -19.73 7.24
N VAL A 118 -0.66 -20.29 8.45
CA VAL A 118 -1.44 -19.87 9.60
C VAL A 118 -0.55 -18.96 10.45
N ALA A 119 -0.94 -17.69 10.54
CA ALA A 119 -0.29 -16.70 11.38
C ALA A 119 -1.11 -16.44 12.65
N ILE A 120 -0.42 -16.16 13.76
CA ILE A 120 -1.03 -15.84 15.06
C ILE A 120 -0.58 -14.46 15.52
N SER A 121 -1.46 -13.75 16.22
CA SER A 121 -1.12 -12.47 16.82
C SER A 121 0.06 -12.61 17.79
N VAL A 122 0.99 -11.65 17.75
CA VAL A 122 2.06 -11.55 18.77
C VAL A 122 1.54 -11.03 20.11
N ASN A 123 0.38 -10.38 20.13
CA ASN A 123 -0.35 -10.10 21.35
C ASN A 123 -1.15 -11.34 21.75
N GLU A 124 -0.76 -11.96 22.86
CA GLU A 124 -1.33 -13.21 23.39
C GLU A 124 -2.81 -13.10 23.78
N GLU A 125 -3.32 -11.89 24.02
CA GLU A 125 -4.75 -11.66 24.30
C GLU A 125 -5.63 -11.86 23.06
N ILE A 126 -5.05 -11.74 21.86
CA ILE A 126 -5.77 -11.94 20.59
C ILE A 126 -5.61 -13.39 20.14
N THR A 127 -6.66 -14.19 20.33
CA THR A 127 -6.66 -15.64 20.02
C THR A 127 -7.04 -15.97 18.58
N ALA A 128 -7.52 -14.98 17.82
CA ALA A 128 -7.85 -15.13 16.42
C ALA A 128 -6.60 -15.52 15.60
N LYS A 129 -6.80 -16.34 14.56
CA LYS A 129 -5.75 -16.75 13.64
C LYS A 129 -6.04 -16.19 12.25
N ALA A 130 -4.99 -15.75 11.55
CA ALA A 130 -5.06 -15.39 10.15
C ALA A 130 -4.59 -16.59 9.32
N ASN A 131 -5.42 -17.07 8.39
CA ASN A 131 -5.01 -18.06 7.39
C ASN A 131 -4.71 -17.28 6.10
N LEU A 132 -3.49 -17.43 5.59
CA LEU A 132 -3.04 -16.87 4.33
C LEU A 132 -2.82 -18.04 3.38
N ASP A 133 -3.84 -18.31 2.57
CA ASP A 133 -3.89 -19.47 1.68
C ASP A 133 -3.56 -19.06 0.24
N LEU A 134 -3.09 -20.01 -0.56
CA LEU A 134 -2.81 -19.80 -1.99
C LEU A 134 -1.88 -18.61 -2.23
N GLY A 135 -0.90 -18.43 -1.35
CA GLY A 135 0.08 -17.39 -1.41
C GLY A 135 0.99 -17.54 -2.63
N VAL A 136 1.17 -16.47 -3.39
CA VAL A 136 2.08 -16.40 -4.54
C VAL A 136 2.95 -15.19 -4.38
N VAL A 137 4.25 -15.37 -4.61
CA VAL A 137 5.25 -14.31 -4.64
C VAL A 137 5.91 -14.34 -6.01
N SER A 138 5.76 -13.26 -6.76
CA SER A 138 6.48 -13.06 -8.03
C SER A 138 7.06 -11.66 -8.03
N PHE A 139 8.19 -11.47 -7.38
CA PHE A 139 8.92 -10.22 -7.34
C PHE A 139 10.13 -10.34 -8.24
N ASP A 140 9.97 -10.05 -9.53
CA ASP A 140 11.05 -10.24 -10.49
C ASP A 140 11.05 -9.26 -11.67
N GLN A 141 10.02 -8.43 -11.77
CA GLN A 141 9.89 -7.46 -12.84
C GLN A 141 10.37 -6.08 -12.38
N GLU A 142 11.13 -5.38 -13.20
CA GLU A 142 11.38 -3.96 -12.91
C GLU A 142 10.05 -3.19 -12.89
N LEU A 143 9.88 -2.30 -11.91
CA LEU A 143 8.73 -1.39 -11.91
C LEU A 143 8.89 -0.53 -13.16
N ARG A 144 8.15 -0.84 -14.22
CA ARG A 144 7.98 0.10 -15.32
C ARG A 144 6.94 1.09 -14.83
N PRO A 145 7.31 2.34 -14.51
CA PRO A 145 6.30 3.32 -14.15
C PRO A 145 5.38 3.50 -15.36
N SER A 146 4.18 2.92 -15.29
CA SER A 146 3.11 3.16 -16.24
C SER A 146 2.48 4.53 -16.01
N SER A 147 2.70 5.10 -14.82
CA SER A 147 2.29 6.46 -14.46
C SER A 147 3.51 7.35 -14.28
N THR A 148 3.40 8.61 -14.71
CA THR A 148 4.42 9.65 -14.56
C THR A 148 3.75 10.95 -14.13
N GLY A 149 4.49 11.83 -13.48
CA GLY A 149 3.93 13.11 -13.06
C GLY A 149 4.43 13.57 -11.72
N ILE A 150 3.70 14.52 -11.15
CA ILE A 150 4.03 15.14 -9.87
C ILE A 150 2.76 15.37 -9.07
N LEU A 151 2.86 15.23 -7.75
CA LEU A 151 1.93 15.80 -6.80
C LEU A 151 2.74 16.57 -5.76
N LYS A 152 2.43 17.86 -5.60
CA LYS A 152 3.10 18.73 -4.65
C LYS A 152 2.11 19.53 -3.83
N GLY A 153 2.53 19.96 -2.64
CA GLY A 153 1.76 20.83 -1.77
C GLY A 153 2.54 21.16 -0.51
N THR A 154 1.86 21.71 0.47
CA THR A 154 2.44 22.08 1.76
C THR A 154 1.71 21.36 2.88
N LEU A 155 2.49 20.67 3.70
CA LEU A 155 2.03 20.03 4.93
C LEU A 155 2.17 21.00 6.09
N GLN A 156 1.05 21.23 6.78
CA GLN A 156 1.01 21.97 8.02
C GLN A 156 0.55 21.02 9.13
N ASP A 157 1.43 20.80 10.10
CA ASP A 157 1.16 20.00 11.29
C ASP A 157 1.03 20.97 12.47
N THR A 158 -0.15 21.05 13.10
CA THR A 158 -0.41 21.99 14.19
C THR A 158 0.46 21.74 15.43
N SER A 159 1.05 20.55 15.57
CA SER A 159 2.03 20.25 16.62
C SER A 159 3.44 20.76 16.31
N LYS A 160 3.70 21.24 15.08
CA LYS A 160 4.99 21.74 14.61
C LYS A 160 4.92 23.23 14.29
N ALA A 161 6.02 23.94 14.53
CA ALA A 161 6.11 25.38 14.28
C ALA A 161 6.22 25.74 12.80
N ASN A 162 6.72 24.84 11.95
CA ASN A 162 7.00 25.10 10.55
C ASN A 162 6.19 24.16 9.64
N SER A 163 5.76 24.70 8.50
CA SER A 163 5.23 23.89 7.41
C SER A 163 6.34 23.16 6.66
N GLU A 164 6.01 22.02 6.08
CA GLU A 164 6.92 21.19 5.30
C GLU A 164 6.43 21.10 3.84
N ASN A 165 7.36 21.11 2.88
CA ASN A 165 7.00 20.87 1.49
C ASN A 165 6.77 19.37 1.25
N PHE A 166 5.68 19.04 0.57
CA PHE A 166 5.42 17.71 0.04
C PHE A 166 5.67 17.74 -1.47
N VAL A 167 6.61 16.93 -1.96
CA VAL A 167 6.90 16.83 -3.40
C VAL A 167 7.07 15.37 -3.75
N ALA A 168 5.99 14.78 -4.27
CA ALA A 168 5.96 13.42 -4.75
C ALA A 168 6.21 13.37 -6.27
N THR A 169 7.21 12.60 -6.66
CA THR A 169 7.58 12.34 -8.07
C THR A 169 7.46 10.87 -8.43
N GLN A 170 7.25 10.00 -7.43
CA GLN A 170 6.85 8.62 -7.63
C GLN A 170 5.34 8.57 -7.50
N VAL A 171 4.64 8.55 -8.64
CA VAL A 171 3.19 8.55 -8.70
C VAL A 171 2.71 7.27 -9.37
N VAL A 172 1.63 6.71 -8.85
CA VAL A 172 0.90 5.58 -9.41
C VAL A 172 -0.54 6.02 -9.60
N MET A 173 -1.10 5.78 -10.77
CA MET A 173 -2.51 6.00 -11.07
C MET A 173 -3.13 4.71 -11.61
N GLU A 174 -4.18 4.22 -10.96
CA GLU A 174 -4.83 2.95 -11.32
C GLU A 174 -6.32 2.95 -10.95
N PHE A 175 -7.09 2.02 -11.51
CA PHE A 175 -8.46 1.78 -11.07
C PHE A 175 -8.50 0.68 -10.01
N VAL A 176 -9.13 0.95 -8.87
CA VAL A 176 -9.32 0.02 -7.76
C VAL A 176 -10.80 -0.20 -7.47
N GLY A 177 -11.15 -1.25 -6.74
CA GLY A 177 -12.53 -1.51 -6.30
C GLY A 177 -13.49 -2.03 -7.39
N GLY A 178 -12.96 -2.58 -8.48
CA GLY A 178 -13.74 -3.21 -9.55
C GLY A 178 -14.48 -2.21 -10.45
N THR A 179 -15.71 -2.55 -10.88
CA THR A 179 -16.55 -1.72 -11.77
C THR A 179 -17.83 -1.19 -11.09
N GLY A 180 -17.97 -1.41 -9.79
CA GLY A 180 -19.16 -1.04 -9.01
C GLY A 180 -19.12 0.38 -8.43
N PRO A 181 -20.08 0.73 -7.55
CA PRO A 181 -20.13 2.03 -6.89
C PRO A 181 -18.90 2.30 -5.98
N ASN A 182 -18.21 1.24 -5.55
CA ASN A 182 -16.99 1.32 -4.75
C ASN A 182 -15.72 1.30 -5.63
N SER A 183 -15.83 1.65 -6.91
CA SER A 183 -14.71 1.77 -7.83
C SER A 183 -14.13 3.17 -7.80
N PHE A 184 -12.81 3.28 -7.73
CA PHE A 184 -12.12 4.56 -7.65
C PHE A 184 -10.96 4.62 -8.65
N LEU A 185 -10.71 5.81 -9.18
CA LEU A 185 -9.38 6.17 -9.65
C LEU A 185 -8.52 6.44 -8.42
N GLN A 186 -7.52 5.59 -8.18
CA GLN A 186 -6.54 5.74 -7.11
C GLN A 186 -5.30 6.45 -7.66
N VAL A 187 -4.84 7.46 -6.92
CA VAL A 187 -3.51 8.04 -7.06
C VAL A 187 -2.74 7.78 -5.78
N ILE A 188 -1.59 7.11 -5.88
CA ILE A 188 -0.62 7.00 -4.79
C ILE A 188 0.60 7.84 -5.16
N ALA A 189 0.83 8.91 -4.41
CA ALA A 189 1.95 9.83 -4.61
C ALA A 189 2.95 9.72 -3.46
N LYS A 190 4.19 9.32 -3.74
CA LYS A 190 5.25 9.10 -2.75
C LYS A 190 6.40 10.08 -2.90
N VAL A 191 6.90 10.58 -1.78
CA VAL A 191 8.09 11.44 -1.73
C VAL A 191 9.34 10.58 -1.87
N LYS A 192 10.15 10.89 -2.89
CA LYS A 192 11.42 10.18 -3.12
C LYS A 192 12.33 10.29 -1.90
N GLY A 193 12.86 9.14 -1.45
CA GLY A 193 13.73 9.06 -0.28
C GLY A 193 13.00 8.94 1.06
N ALA A 194 11.66 9.09 1.08
CA ALA A 194 10.81 8.75 2.23
C ALA A 194 9.54 7.99 1.79
N PRO A 195 9.67 6.95 0.93
CA PRO A 195 8.52 6.40 0.21
C PRO A 195 7.52 5.70 1.14
N GLU A 196 7.88 5.24 2.34
CA GLU A 196 6.98 4.55 3.28
C GLU A 196 6.36 5.50 4.32
N GLU A 197 6.98 6.65 4.59
CA GLU A 197 6.58 7.58 5.66
C GLU A 197 5.97 8.87 5.13
N ARG A 198 6.02 9.10 3.81
CA ARG A 198 5.51 10.31 3.16
C ARG A 198 4.79 9.95 1.88
N GLN A 199 3.50 9.64 2.01
CA GLN A 199 2.64 9.28 0.89
C GLN A 199 1.31 10.02 0.97
N LEU A 200 0.75 10.36 -0.18
CA LEU A 200 -0.64 10.78 -0.29
C LEU A 200 -1.38 9.79 -1.19
N HIS A 201 -2.46 9.25 -0.66
CA HIS A 201 -3.41 8.40 -1.37
C HIS A 201 -4.64 9.25 -1.63
N LEU A 202 -4.99 9.41 -2.90
CA LEU A 202 -6.14 10.18 -3.36
C LEU A 202 -7.05 9.25 -4.16
N HIS A 203 -8.34 9.27 -3.85
CA HIS A 203 -9.33 8.40 -4.49
C HIS A 203 -10.49 9.21 -5.01
N ILE A 204 -10.72 9.11 -6.32
CA ILE A 204 -11.84 9.75 -7.00
C ILE A 204 -12.84 8.68 -7.41
N PRO A 205 -14.10 8.74 -6.96
CA PRO A 205 -15.10 7.78 -7.38
C PRO A 205 -15.17 7.72 -8.90
N ARG A 206 -15.08 6.52 -9.47
CA ARG A 206 -15.00 6.33 -10.93
C ARG A 206 -16.23 6.91 -11.64
N ALA A 207 -17.39 6.83 -11.01
CA ALA A 207 -18.64 7.38 -11.52
C ALA A 207 -18.66 8.92 -11.59
N ARG A 208 -17.73 9.59 -10.91
CA ARG A 208 -17.66 11.05 -10.80
C ARG A 208 -16.53 11.66 -11.65
N LEU A 209 -15.74 10.86 -12.37
CA LEU A 209 -14.59 11.36 -13.15
C LEU A 209 -14.90 12.40 -14.23
N GLY A 210 -16.16 12.52 -14.65
CA GLY A 210 -16.62 13.58 -15.57
C GLY A 210 -16.90 14.93 -14.89
N GLU A 211 -16.79 15.01 -13.56
CA GLU A 211 -16.98 16.24 -12.79
C GLU A 211 -15.66 17.01 -12.64
N HIS A 212 -15.78 18.27 -12.21
CA HIS A 212 -14.62 19.16 -12.07
C HIS A 212 -14.26 19.46 -10.62
N GLN A 213 -15.15 19.14 -9.67
CA GLN A 213 -14.95 19.41 -8.26
C GLN A 213 -15.67 18.36 -7.43
N LEU A 214 -15.01 17.89 -6.38
CA LEU A 214 -15.64 17.06 -5.35
C LEU A 214 -15.24 17.55 -3.95
N PRO A 215 -16.13 17.47 -2.96
CA PRO A 215 -15.71 17.56 -1.57
C PRO A 215 -14.81 16.37 -1.23
N ILE A 216 -13.86 16.59 -0.31
CA ILE A 216 -13.09 15.52 0.32
C ILE A 216 -13.72 15.28 1.70
N THR A 217 -14.17 14.06 1.96
CA THR A 217 -14.80 13.71 3.25
C THR A 217 -14.37 12.32 3.72
N THR A 218 -14.89 11.88 4.87
CA THR A 218 -14.74 10.49 5.35
C THR A 218 -15.76 9.52 4.74
N ASN A 219 -16.70 9.99 3.92
CA ASN A 219 -17.79 9.17 3.40
C ASN A 219 -17.37 8.41 2.15
N GLU A 220 -17.43 7.08 2.25
CA GLU A 220 -17.02 6.17 1.19
C GLU A 220 -18.19 5.66 0.35
N ASP A 221 -19.26 6.47 0.28
CA ASP A 221 -20.50 6.20 -0.45
C ASP A 221 -20.42 6.48 -1.95
N GLY A 222 -19.22 6.84 -2.45
CA GLY A 222 -18.96 7.18 -3.85
C GLY A 222 -19.41 8.59 -4.25
N THR A 223 -19.86 9.42 -3.31
CA THR A 223 -20.29 10.81 -3.59
C THR A 223 -19.20 11.84 -3.37
N SER A 224 -18.16 11.50 -2.62
CA SER A 224 -17.04 12.38 -2.29
C SER A 224 -15.69 11.75 -2.66
N ALA A 225 -14.67 12.59 -2.82
CA ALA A 225 -13.30 12.11 -2.91
C ALA A 225 -12.77 11.73 -1.53
N LEU A 226 -11.82 10.79 -1.49
CA LEU A 226 -11.12 10.41 -0.27
C LEU A 226 -9.65 10.80 -0.39
N ALA A 227 -9.07 11.26 0.70
CA ALA A 227 -7.64 11.51 0.78
C ALA A 227 -7.08 10.95 2.10
N THR A 228 -6.00 10.18 2.00
CA THR A 228 -5.26 9.66 3.15
C THR A 228 -3.80 10.02 3.03
N LEU A 229 -3.27 10.72 4.02
CA LEU A 229 -1.87 11.08 4.14
C LEU A 229 -1.16 10.11 5.10
N ILE A 230 -0.10 9.47 4.62
CA ILE A 230 0.84 8.73 5.46
C ILE A 230 1.99 9.68 5.78
N TYR A 231 2.05 10.12 7.03
CA TYR A 231 3.03 11.08 7.55
C TYR A 231 3.19 10.93 9.07
N ASN A 232 4.24 10.23 9.53
CA ASN A 232 4.41 9.86 10.96
C ASN A 232 3.19 9.19 11.60
N GLY A 233 2.39 8.51 10.79
CA GLY A 233 1.06 8.04 11.13
C GLY A 233 0.18 7.98 9.88
N VAL A 234 -1.07 7.53 10.06
CA VAL A 234 -2.08 7.50 9.01
C VAL A 234 -3.12 8.57 9.33
N HIS A 235 -3.28 9.52 8.40
CA HIS A 235 -4.14 10.68 8.57
C HIS A 235 -5.20 10.73 7.48
N HIS A 236 -6.46 10.59 7.86
CA HIS A 236 -7.60 10.62 6.95
C HIS A 236 -8.15 12.03 6.86
N ALA A 237 -8.34 12.50 5.62
CA ALA A 237 -9.01 13.76 5.38
C ALA A 237 -10.44 13.73 5.92
N THR A 238 -10.78 14.73 6.72
CA THR A 238 -12.11 14.87 7.30
C THR A 238 -12.96 15.88 6.53
N GLU A 239 -12.29 16.88 5.95
CA GLU A 239 -12.91 17.92 5.13
C GLU A 239 -11.90 18.47 4.12
N GLY A 240 -12.39 18.98 2.99
CA GLY A 240 -11.56 19.56 1.97
C GLY A 240 -12.26 19.62 0.62
N THR A 241 -11.49 19.94 -0.40
CA THR A 241 -11.99 20.00 -1.77
C THR A 241 -10.88 19.60 -2.72
N ILE A 242 -11.27 18.92 -3.79
CA ILE A 242 -10.43 18.69 -4.96
C ILE A 242 -11.11 19.29 -6.18
N ASN A 243 -10.34 20.05 -6.95
CA ASN A 243 -10.69 20.46 -8.31
C ASN A 243 -9.85 19.63 -9.27
N TYR A 244 -10.45 19.05 -10.30
CA TYR A 244 -9.73 18.15 -11.19
C TYR A 244 -10.30 18.07 -12.58
N GLN A 245 -9.49 17.51 -13.47
CA GLN A 245 -9.85 17.09 -14.81
C GLN A 245 -9.26 15.71 -15.05
N TYR A 246 -10.08 14.81 -15.61
CA TYR A 246 -9.64 13.50 -16.06
C TYR A 246 -9.92 13.33 -17.55
N ASP A 247 -8.87 13.18 -18.34
CA ASP A 247 -8.96 12.79 -19.74
C ASP A 247 -8.73 11.27 -19.85
N ASN A 248 -9.79 10.55 -20.15
CA ASN A 248 -9.73 9.09 -20.30
C ASN A 248 -8.92 8.62 -21.52
N VAL A 249 -8.85 9.43 -22.58
CA VAL A 249 -8.11 9.09 -23.81
C VAL A 249 -6.62 9.29 -23.60
N ALA A 250 -6.24 10.43 -23.03
CA ALA A 250 -4.85 10.71 -22.69
C ALA A 250 -4.37 9.97 -21.44
N GLN A 251 -5.29 9.37 -20.66
CA GLN A 251 -5.04 8.83 -19.32
C GLN A 251 -4.35 9.87 -18.45
N HIS A 252 -4.92 11.08 -18.41
CA HIS A 252 -4.33 12.25 -17.78
C HIS A 252 -5.24 12.75 -16.66
N PHE A 253 -4.66 12.96 -15.48
CA PHE A 253 -5.34 13.43 -14.28
C PHE A 253 -4.58 14.61 -13.70
N SER A 254 -5.22 15.79 -13.68
CA SER A 254 -4.60 17.02 -13.20
C SER A 254 -5.57 17.89 -12.42
N GLY A 255 -5.03 18.77 -11.58
CA GLY A 255 -5.84 19.64 -10.74
C GLY A 255 -5.14 20.11 -9.48
N ASP A 256 -5.95 20.49 -8.51
CA ASP A 256 -5.56 21.04 -7.22
C ASP A 256 -6.41 20.49 -6.09
N LEU A 257 -5.83 20.40 -4.90
CA LEU A 257 -6.55 19.94 -3.72
C LEU A 257 -6.08 20.64 -2.46
N GLU A 258 -7.00 20.76 -1.51
CA GLU A 258 -6.72 21.16 -0.14
C GLU A 258 -7.62 20.35 0.80
N PHE A 259 -7.06 19.88 1.91
CA PHE A 259 -7.84 19.17 2.91
C PHE A 259 -7.25 19.30 4.31
N GLN A 260 -8.11 19.15 5.30
CA GLN A 260 -7.74 18.91 6.69
C GLN A 260 -7.94 17.43 7.00
N ALA A 261 -7.00 16.86 7.74
CA ALA A 261 -7.05 15.50 8.22
C ALA A 261 -7.11 15.46 9.75
N ASN A 262 -7.50 14.30 10.27
CA ASN A 262 -7.44 14.03 11.70
C ASN A 262 -6.02 14.25 12.27
N GLY A 263 -5.95 14.56 13.57
CA GLY A 263 -4.68 14.85 14.24
C GLY A 263 -4.11 16.24 13.96
N GLY A 264 -4.91 17.15 13.40
CA GLY A 264 -4.51 18.55 13.21
C GLY A 264 -3.48 18.74 12.08
N ILE A 265 -3.56 17.89 11.05
CA ILE A 265 -2.76 18.01 9.84
C ILE A 265 -3.59 18.68 8.74
N THR A 266 -2.98 19.61 8.01
CA THR A 266 -3.58 20.24 6.83
C THR A 266 -2.64 20.11 5.64
N PHE A 267 -3.19 19.74 4.49
CA PHE A 267 -2.50 19.73 3.21
C PHE A 267 -3.04 20.87 2.35
N LYS A 268 -2.19 21.85 2.03
CA LYS A 268 -2.56 23.06 1.29
C LYS A 268 -1.80 23.19 -0.01
N ASP A 269 -2.30 24.07 -0.88
CA ASP A 269 -1.66 24.42 -2.16
C ASP A 269 -1.33 23.18 -3.01
N GLY A 270 -2.16 22.14 -2.86
CA GLY A 270 -1.99 20.86 -3.54
C GLY A 270 -2.14 21.05 -5.03
N LYS A 271 -1.18 20.58 -5.82
CA LYS A 271 -1.24 20.57 -7.28
C LYS A 271 -0.72 19.25 -7.79
N PHE A 272 -1.43 18.67 -8.73
CA PHE A 272 -1.05 17.41 -9.37
C PHE A 272 -1.23 17.47 -10.87
N ASP A 273 -0.35 16.74 -11.55
CA ASP A 273 -0.32 16.57 -12.99
C ASP A 273 0.27 15.19 -13.26
N ILE A 274 -0.59 14.22 -13.61
CA ILE A 274 -0.27 12.80 -13.63
C ILE A 274 -0.79 12.18 -14.93
N SER A 275 0.07 11.46 -15.63
CA SER A 275 -0.26 10.76 -16.88
C SER A 275 0.03 9.27 -16.76
N GLY A 276 -0.77 8.45 -17.44
CA GLY A 276 -0.56 7.03 -17.61
C GLY A 276 -1.21 6.19 -16.52
N LEU A 277 -1.99 5.20 -16.94
CA LEU A 277 -2.77 4.32 -16.08
C LEU A 277 -2.12 2.94 -15.97
N ILE A 278 -2.01 2.41 -14.75
CA ILE A 278 -1.63 1.00 -14.57
C ILE A 278 -2.80 0.13 -15.07
N PRO A 279 -2.54 -0.84 -15.97
CA PRO A 279 -3.58 -1.78 -16.39
C PRO A 279 -4.12 -2.56 -15.17
N PRO A 280 -5.43 -2.89 -15.16
CA PRO A 280 -5.97 -3.78 -14.12
C PRO A 280 -5.21 -5.11 -14.12
N ARG A 281 -4.85 -5.58 -12.93
CA ARG A 281 -4.19 -6.88 -12.70
C ARG A 281 -5.22 -7.99 -12.49
#